data_AF-A0A2A5BCV6-F1
#
_entry.id   AF-A0A2A5BCV6-F1
#
_cell.length_a   1.000
_cell.length_b   1.000
_cell.length_c   1.000
_cell.angle_alpha   90.00
_cell.angle_beta   90.00
_cell.angle_gamma   90.00
#
_symmetry.space_group_name_H-M   'P 1'
#
loop_
_entity.id
_entity.type
_entity.pdbx_description
1 polymer ?
#
loop_
_entity_poly.entity_id
_entity_poly.type
_entity_poly.pdbx_seq_one_letter_code
_entity_poly.pdbx_strand_id
1 'polypeptide(L)'
;MNFSKEEILIVVGTTKTLIVPKGIKKLICSKIGLETLILNEGIVYVDCSRNKLTILIVPDSVIDLNCSDNKLTVLIVPDGVTYLYCLSNKLTELIVPDGVTCLYCSNNKLAKLIVPDGVTRLYCSSNELTILIVPNGVTHLDCSNNKLTKLIVPKSVTFLYCYGNQLTELTVPDGVTFLNCCRNHLTILIVPDNVTNLDCSFNKITELIVTDGVNYLVCSFNKLTELIVTNGVDYLVCYDNLLEDLSKYSELTKPKVVSLYAMCYEIVNENNIPKCFSKVDKVTCDECRDYVIKDSVYISYKGHHEGYIRKTIKCKECF
;
A
#
# COMPACT_ATOMS: atom_id res chain seq x y z
N MET A 1 -27.69 4.88 38.93
CA MET A 1 -27.15 5.51 37.70
C MET A 1 -27.73 6.91 37.62
N ASN A 2 -26.89 7.94 37.68
CA ASN A 2 -27.33 9.34 37.72
C ASN A 2 -27.45 9.84 36.27
N PHE A 3 -28.65 10.16 35.80
CA PHE A 3 -28.89 10.63 34.44
C PHE A 3 -28.89 12.16 34.42
N SER A 4 -27.72 12.78 34.39
CA SER A 4 -27.59 14.20 34.04
C SER A 4 -27.57 14.33 32.53
N LYS A 5 -28.47 15.13 31.94
CA LYS A 5 -28.38 15.95 30.69
C LYS A 5 -27.54 15.52 29.47
N GLU A 6 -26.96 14.34 29.44
CA GLU A 6 -26.01 13.91 28.45
C GLU A 6 -26.68 12.84 27.63
N GLU A 7 -26.92 13.17 26.36
CA GLU A 7 -27.24 12.23 25.29
C GLU A 7 -26.08 11.23 25.04
N ILE A 8 -25.15 11.09 25.97
CA ILE A 8 -23.91 10.32 25.86
C ILE A 8 -23.89 9.28 26.99
N LEU A 9 -23.72 8.02 26.63
CA LEU A 9 -23.50 6.92 27.56
C LEU A 9 -22.10 6.36 27.34
N ILE A 10 -21.25 6.47 28.35
CA ILE A 10 -19.93 5.84 28.38
C ILE A 10 -19.95 4.71 29.39
N VAL A 11 -19.69 3.48 28.92
CA VAL A 11 -19.66 2.29 29.76
C VAL A 11 -18.22 1.84 29.94
N VAL A 12 -17.73 1.90 31.19
CA VAL A 12 -16.34 1.56 31.56
C VAL A 12 -16.23 0.27 32.35
N GLY A 13 -17.33 -0.22 32.92
CA GLY A 13 -17.37 -1.47 33.68
C GLY A 13 -17.55 -2.68 32.78
N THR A 14 -16.98 -3.81 33.17
CA THR A 14 -17.21 -5.08 32.46
C THR A 14 -18.69 -5.47 32.54
N THR A 15 -19.26 -5.81 31.39
CA THR A 15 -20.62 -6.34 31.32
C THR A 15 -20.75 -7.23 30.11
N LYS A 16 -21.60 -8.26 30.22
CA LYS A 16 -21.92 -9.16 29.11
C LYS A 16 -23.07 -8.62 28.26
N THR A 17 -24.00 -7.90 28.86
CA THR A 17 -25.19 -7.40 28.19
C THR A 17 -25.37 -5.92 28.46
N LEU A 18 -25.69 -5.17 27.41
CA LEU A 18 -26.00 -3.75 27.50
C LEU A 18 -27.26 -3.46 26.69
N ILE A 19 -28.27 -2.93 27.36
CA ILE A 19 -29.46 -2.38 26.73
C ILE A 19 -29.35 -0.87 26.86
N VAL A 20 -29.24 -0.17 25.74
CA VAL A 20 -29.07 1.28 25.74
C VAL A 20 -30.40 1.93 26.13
N PRO A 21 -30.45 2.76 27.20
CA PRO A 21 -31.67 3.46 27.59
C PRO A 21 -32.16 4.40 26.49
N LYS A 22 -33.47 4.66 26.44
CA LYS A 22 -34.04 5.71 25.57
C LYS A 22 -33.40 7.07 25.88
N GLY A 23 -33.27 7.91 24.85
CA GLY A 23 -32.74 9.27 24.97
C GLY A 23 -31.21 9.38 24.81
N ILE A 24 -30.47 8.27 24.83
CA ILE A 24 -29.03 8.28 24.51
C ILE A 24 -28.84 8.40 22.99
N LYS A 25 -28.04 9.39 22.56
CA LYS A 25 -27.65 9.62 21.15
C LYS A 25 -26.23 9.15 20.83
N LYS A 26 -25.35 9.02 21.83
CA LYS A 26 -23.96 8.60 21.66
C LYS A 26 -23.63 7.50 22.66
N LEU A 27 -23.13 6.37 22.18
CA LEU A 27 -22.69 5.25 22.99
C LEU A 27 -21.19 5.02 22.80
N ILE A 28 -20.46 4.89 23.90
CA ILE A 28 -19.09 4.37 23.92
C ILE A 28 -19.04 3.23 24.92
N CYS A 29 -18.84 2.00 24.45
CA CYS A 29 -18.81 0.78 25.24
C CYS A 29 -17.68 -0.17 24.79
N SER A 30 -16.52 0.39 24.43
CA SER A 30 -15.37 -0.36 23.95
C SER A 30 -14.66 -1.16 25.06
N LYS A 31 -14.19 -2.37 24.74
CA LYS A 31 -13.34 -3.20 25.63
C LYS A 31 -13.95 -3.53 27.00
N ILE A 32 -15.26 -3.82 27.05
CA ILE A 32 -15.96 -4.19 28.30
C ILE A 32 -16.35 -5.66 28.37
N GLY A 33 -15.99 -6.45 27.35
CA GLY A 33 -16.31 -7.87 27.29
C GLY A 33 -17.76 -8.17 26.88
N LEU A 34 -18.39 -7.23 26.17
CA LEU A 34 -19.80 -7.29 25.77
C LEU A 34 -20.05 -8.47 24.82
N GLU A 35 -21.07 -9.27 25.13
CA GLU A 35 -21.54 -10.40 24.32
C GLU A 35 -22.88 -10.07 23.63
N THR A 36 -23.66 -9.14 24.20
CA THR A 36 -24.95 -8.70 23.65
C THR A 36 -25.14 -7.19 23.81
N LEU A 37 -25.50 -6.52 22.71
CA LEU A 37 -25.82 -5.09 22.67
C LEU A 37 -27.20 -4.89 22.05
N ILE A 38 -28.08 -4.20 22.76
CA ILE A 38 -29.38 -3.76 22.24
C ILE A 38 -29.38 -2.24 22.20
N LEU A 39 -29.42 -1.70 20.99
CA LEU A 39 -29.42 -0.26 20.73
C LEU A 39 -30.83 0.33 20.84
N ASN A 40 -30.92 1.62 21.12
CA ASN A 40 -32.19 2.36 21.08
C ASN A 40 -32.37 3.03 19.71
N GLU A 41 -33.61 3.27 19.28
CA GLU A 41 -33.97 3.89 17.98
C GLU A 41 -33.49 5.33 17.77
N GLY A 42 -32.99 5.98 18.82
CA GLY A 42 -32.52 7.36 18.76
C GLY A 42 -31.01 7.48 18.66
N ILE A 43 -30.24 6.39 18.72
CA ILE A 43 -28.78 6.40 18.81
C ILE A 43 -28.16 6.80 17.47
N VAL A 44 -27.23 7.75 17.49
CA VAL A 44 -26.61 8.34 16.30
C VAL A 44 -25.16 7.90 16.14
N TYR A 45 -24.44 7.81 17.26
CA TYR A 45 -23.03 7.40 17.31
C TYR A 45 -22.89 6.17 18.20
N VAL A 46 -22.21 5.14 17.70
CA VAL A 46 -21.96 3.90 18.43
C VAL A 46 -20.49 3.49 18.27
N ASP A 47 -19.75 3.47 19.38
CA ASP A 47 -18.50 2.73 19.49
C ASP A 47 -18.70 1.54 20.45
N CYS A 48 -18.82 0.35 19.88
CA CYS A 48 -18.89 -0.92 20.60
C CYS A 48 -17.68 -1.82 20.29
N SER A 49 -16.55 -1.22 19.92
CA SER A 49 -15.35 -1.95 19.50
C SER A 49 -14.73 -2.83 20.59
N ARG A 50 -13.88 -3.79 20.20
CA ARG A 50 -13.06 -4.61 21.13
C ARG A 50 -13.88 -5.41 22.13
N ASN A 51 -14.99 -5.97 21.69
CA ASN A 51 -15.88 -6.78 22.52
C ASN A 51 -15.95 -8.23 21.99
N LYS A 52 -17.00 -8.96 22.34
CA LYS A 52 -17.23 -10.36 21.96
C LYS A 52 -18.56 -10.54 21.22
N LEU A 53 -19.11 -9.46 20.65
CA LEU A 53 -20.38 -9.49 19.94
C LEU A 53 -20.29 -10.44 18.75
N THR A 54 -21.30 -11.29 18.58
CA THR A 54 -21.44 -12.19 17.42
C THR A 54 -22.48 -11.69 16.42
N ILE A 55 -23.44 -10.91 16.90
CA ILE A 55 -24.51 -10.31 16.10
C ILE A 55 -24.63 -8.84 16.54
N LEU A 56 -24.81 -7.95 15.58
CA LEU A 56 -25.19 -6.56 15.83
C LEU A 56 -26.25 -6.12 14.81
N ILE A 57 -27.36 -5.63 15.34
CA ILE A 57 -28.45 -5.02 14.56
C ILE A 57 -28.44 -3.53 14.89
N VAL A 58 -28.33 -2.72 13.86
CA VAL A 58 -28.13 -1.28 13.97
C VAL A 58 -29.42 -0.57 13.56
N PRO A 59 -29.97 0.33 14.39
CA PRO A 59 -31.19 1.08 14.06
C PRO A 59 -30.91 2.23 13.09
N ASP A 60 -31.94 2.63 12.34
CA ASP A 60 -31.87 3.58 11.21
C ASP A 60 -31.27 4.96 11.57
N SER A 61 -31.29 5.33 12.85
CA SER A 61 -30.77 6.61 13.33
C SER A 61 -29.25 6.71 13.36
N VAL A 62 -28.53 5.60 13.22
CA VAL A 62 -27.06 5.58 13.33
C VAL A 62 -26.41 6.19 12.09
N ILE A 63 -25.46 7.10 12.33
CA ILE A 63 -24.66 7.77 11.31
C ILE A 63 -23.21 7.30 11.35
N ASP A 64 -22.67 7.07 12.56
CA ASP A 64 -21.29 6.65 12.78
C ASP A 64 -21.25 5.39 13.65
N LEU A 65 -20.74 4.32 13.08
CA LEU A 65 -20.66 3.00 13.70
C LEU A 65 -19.23 2.49 13.70
N ASN A 66 -18.70 2.28 14.91
CA ASN A 66 -17.51 1.48 15.14
C ASN A 66 -17.84 0.21 15.94
N CYS A 67 -17.90 -0.92 15.22
CA CYS A 67 -18.06 -2.26 15.78
C CYS A 67 -16.82 -3.15 15.55
N SER A 68 -15.67 -2.53 15.36
CA SER A 68 -14.38 -3.18 15.11
C SER A 68 -13.94 -4.14 16.23
N ASP A 69 -13.09 -5.10 15.91
CA ASP A 69 -12.48 -6.03 16.89
C ASP A 69 -13.53 -6.79 17.72
N ASN A 70 -14.49 -7.41 17.04
CA ASN A 70 -15.53 -8.23 17.66
C ASN A 70 -15.47 -9.67 17.10
N LYS A 71 -16.53 -10.44 17.28
CA LYS A 71 -16.68 -11.79 16.70
C LYS A 71 -17.89 -11.83 15.76
N LEU A 72 -18.25 -10.69 15.16
CA LEU A 72 -19.48 -10.56 14.39
C LEU A 72 -19.46 -11.53 13.21
N THR A 73 -20.48 -12.38 13.15
CA THR A 73 -20.83 -13.19 11.98
C THR A 73 -22.02 -12.60 11.23
N VAL A 74 -22.82 -11.77 11.91
CA VAL A 74 -23.96 -11.05 11.34
C VAL A 74 -23.86 -9.58 11.76
N LEU A 75 -23.92 -8.69 10.77
CA LEU A 75 -23.99 -7.25 10.96
C LEU A 75 -25.07 -6.71 10.02
N ILE A 76 -26.11 -6.11 10.58
CA ILE A 76 -27.17 -5.45 9.82
C ILE A 76 -27.00 -3.95 10.00
N VAL A 77 -26.69 -3.25 8.91
CA VAL A 77 -26.44 -1.81 8.88
C VAL A 77 -27.51 -1.13 8.03
N PRO A 78 -28.15 -0.06 8.50
CA PRO A 78 -29.16 0.67 7.75
C PRO A 78 -28.53 1.75 6.83
N ASP A 79 -29.33 2.26 5.90
CA ASP A 79 -28.92 3.23 4.89
C ASP A 79 -28.43 4.58 5.44
N GLY A 80 -28.80 4.92 6.68
CA GLY A 80 -28.38 6.17 7.35
C GLY A 80 -26.90 6.24 7.73
N VAL A 81 -26.17 5.11 7.72
CA VAL A 81 -24.77 5.06 8.16
C VAL A 81 -23.85 5.70 7.14
N THR A 82 -23.09 6.71 7.57
CA THR A 82 -22.09 7.43 6.76
C THR A 82 -20.67 6.88 6.97
N TYR A 83 -20.34 6.51 8.21
CA TYR A 83 -19.03 5.97 8.59
C TYR A 83 -19.19 4.58 9.20
N LEU A 84 -18.59 3.57 8.55
CA LEU A 84 -18.71 2.18 8.96
C LEU A 84 -17.34 1.57 9.22
N TYR A 85 -17.03 1.31 10.50
CA TYR A 85 -15.84 0.61 10.94
C TYR A 85 -16.22 -0.76 11.52
N CYS A 86 -15.99 -1.82 10.74
CA CYS A 86 -16.31 -3.20 11.10
C CYS A 86 -15.09 -4.15 10.93
N LEU A 87 -13.88 -3.59 11.01
CA LEU A 87 -12.63 -4.35 10.86
C LEU A 87 -12.45 -5.42 11.95
N SER A 88 -11.67 -6.47 11.66
CA SER A 88 -11.36 -7.55 12.59
C SER A 88 -12.60 -8.23 13.17
N ASN A 89 -13.42 -8.79 12.29
CA ASN A 89 -14.61 -9.57 12.63
C ASN A 89 -14.57 -10.94 11.93
N LYS A 90 -15.71 -11.63 11.85
CA LYS A 90 -15.85 -12.94 11.20
C LYS A 90 -16.91 -12.90 10.09
N LEU A 91 -17.14 -11.73 9.50
CA LEU A 91 -18.15 -11.54 8.48
C LEU A 91 -17.76 -12.31 7.22
N THR A 92 -18.66 -13.15 6.74
CA THR A 92 -18.55 -13.83 5.43
C THR A 92 -19.25 -13.04 4.33
N GLU A 93 -20.22 -12.22 4.72
CA GLU A 93 -20.98 -11.33 3.85
C GLU A 93 -21.12 -9.97 4.55
N LEU A 94 -21.16 -8.90 3.74
CA LEU A 94 -21.44 -7.56 4.20
C LEU A 94 -22.23 -6.84 3.11
N ILE A 95 -23.44 -6.43 3.46
CA ILE A 95 -24.22 -5.50 2.65
C ILE A 95 -23.80 -4.10 3.09
N VAL A 96 -23.20 -3.35 2.17
CA VAL A 96 -22.77 -1.97 2.42
C VAL A 96 -23.92 -1.04 2.02
N PRO A 97 -24.49 -0.26 2.95
CA PRO A 97 -25.58 0.65 2.62
C PRO A 97 -25.12 1.84 1.77
N ASP A 98 -26.04 2.39 0.97
CA ASP A 98 -25.74 3.44 -0.04
C ASP A 98 -25.22 4.75 0.58
N GLY A 99 -25.59 5.05 1.84
CA GLY A 99 -25.14 6.24 2.56
C GLY A 99 -23.68 6.21 3.00
N VAL A 100 -22.99 5.07 2.92
CA VAL A 100 -21.62 4.93 3.41
C VAL A 100 -20.65 5.70 2.51
N THR A 101 -19.85 6.58 3.13
CA THR A 101 -18.78 7.33 2.44
C THR A 101 -17.38 6.83 2.79
N CYS A 102 -17.22 6.28 4.00
CA CYS A 102 -15.98 5.71 4.51
C CYS A 102 -16.24 4.30 5.06
N LEU A 103 -15.61 3.31 4.44
CA LEU A 103 -15.76 1.89 4.80
C LEU A 103 -14.44 1.28 5.23
N TYR A 104 -14.39 0.77 6.46
CA TYR A 104 -13.31 -0.06 6.99
C TYR A 104 -13.86 -1.44 7.35
N CYS A 105 -13.61 -2.42 6.49
CA CYS A 105 -14.06 -3.82 6.63
C CYS A 105 -12.92 -4.83 6.56
N SER A 106 -11.67 -4.38 6.75
CA SER A 106 -10.48 -5.24 6.72
C SER A 106 -10.50 -6.35 7.78
N ASN A 107 -9.73 -7.42 7.56
CA ASN A 107 -9.63 -8.57 8.48
C ASN A 107 -10.99 -9.23 8.77
N ASN A 108 -11.69 -9.62 7.71
CA ASN A 108 -12.90 -10.42 7.75
C ASN A 108 -12.72 -11.66 6.85
N LYS A 109 -13.81 -12.34 6.49
CA LYS A 109 -13.83 -13.52 5.62
C LYS A 109 -14.68 -13.29 4.37
N LEU A 110 -14.74 -12.04 3.90
CA LEU A 110 -15.57 -11.67 2.76
C LEU A 110 -15.01 -12.30 1.49
N ALA A 111 -15.82 -13.05 0.75
CA ALA A 111 -15.43 -13.64 -0.54
C ALA A 111 -15.73 -12.72 -1.74
N LYS A 112 -16.71 -11.81 -1.56
CA LYS A 112 -17.13 -10.79 -2.51
C LYS A 112 -17.51 -9.53 -1.74
N LEU A 113 -17.28 -8.36 -2.33
CA LEU A 113 -17.73 -7.09 -1.81
C LEU A 113 -18.26 -6.23 -2.96
N ILE A 114 -19.51 -5.78 -2.81
CA ILE A 114 -20.13 -4.78 -3.67
C ILE A 114 -20.12 -3.48 -2.88
N VAL A 115 -19.52 -2.44 -3.44
CA VAL A 115 -19.33 -1.16 -2.77
C VAL A 115 -20.20 -0.11 -3.49
N PRO A 116 -21.07 0.61 -2.77
CA PRO A 116 -21.96 1.60 -3.36
C PRO A 116 -21.20 2.86 -3.80
N ASP A 117 -21.79 3.59 -4.76
CA ASP A 117 -21.15 4.72 -5.44
C ASP A 117 -20.72 5.87 -4.52
N GLY A 118 -21.36 6.02 -3.35
CA GLY A 118 -21.05 7.04 -2.35
C GLY A 118 -19.70 6.86 -1.64
N VAL A 119 -19.07 5.69 -1.72
CA VAL A 119 -17.82 5.40 -1.02
C VAL A 119 -16.65 6.14 -1.65
N THR A 120 -15.94 6.92 -0.84
CA THR A 120 -14.74 7.68 -1.22
C THR A 120 -13.46 7.12 -0.63
N ARG A 121 -13.56 6.41 0.51
CA ARG A 121 -12.47 5.71 1.19
C ARG A 121 -12.85 4.27 1.47
N LEU A 122 -12.08 3.34 0.91
CA LEU A 122 -12.37 1.91 0.98
C LEU A 122 -11.15 1.15 1.50
N TYR A 123 -11.28 0.57 2.69
CA TYR A 123 -10.30 -0.31 3.32
C TYR A 123 -10.92 -1.69 3.53
N CYS A 124 -10.55 -2.64 2.67
CA CYS A 124 -11.09 -4.00 2.62
C CYS A 124 -9.99 -5.06 2.60
N SER A 125 -8.80 -4.70 3.08
CA SER A 125 -7.63 -5.59 3.14
C SER A 125 -7.81 -6.81 4.02
N SER A 126 -7.03 -7.87 3.78
CA SER A 126 -7.05 -9.11 4.57
C SER A 126 -8.44 -9.73 4.62
N ASN A 127 -9.02 -9.97 3.45
CA ASN A 127 -10.25 -10.72 3.26
C ASN A 127 -9.98 -11.91 2.33
N GLU A 128 -11.03 -12.55 1.83
CA GLU A 128 -10.93 -13.63 0.84
C GLU A 128 -11.48 -13.20 -0.52
N LEU A 129 -11.43 -11.90 -0.83
CA LEU A 129 -12.07 -11.33 -2.01
C LEU A 129 -11.46 -11.91 -3.27
N THR A 130 -12.31 -12.54 -4.09
CA THR A 130 -11.97 -12.97 -5.45
C THR A 130 -12.48 -11.96 -6.49
N ILE A 131 -13.51 -11.19 -6.12
CA ILE A 131 -14.12 -10.15 -6.93
C ILE A 131 -14.30 -8.91 -6.05
N LEU A 132 -13.80 -7.77 -6.54
CA LEU A 132 -14.00 -6.45 -5.95
C LEU A 132 -14.45 -5.49 -7.06
N ILE A 133 -15.60 -4.85 -6.86
CA ILE A 133 -16.08 -3.77 -7.73
C ILE A 133 -15.85 -2.47 -6.97
N VAL A 134 -14.97 -1.62 -7.50
CA VAL A 134 -14.62 -0.33 -6.89
C VAL A 134 -15.39 0.79 -7.59
N PRO A 135 -16.16 1.61 -6.87
CA PRO A 135 -16.93 2.69 -7.46
C PRO A 135 -16.04 3.86 -7.89
N ASN A 136 -16.53 4.64 -8.84
CA ASN A 136 -15.76 5.73 -9.47
C ASN A 136 -15.38 6.87 -8.51
N GLY A 137 -16.00 6.98 -7.34
CA GLY A 137 -15.70 8.02 -6.34
C GLY A 137 -14.52 7.71 -5.41
N VAL A 138 -13.97 6.49 -5.44
CA VAL A 138 -12.92 6.07 -4.49
C VAL A 138 -11.61 6.78 -4.76
N THR A 139 -11.12 7.52 -3.77
CA THR A 139 -9.81 8.19 -3.81
C THR A 139 -8.73 7.40 -3.07
N HIS A 140 -9.12 6.66 -2.03
CA HIS A 140 -8.22 5.82 -1.22
C HIS A 140 -8.71 4.38 -1.25
N LEU A 141 -7.88 3.49 -1.81
CA LEU A 141 -8.19 2.07 -1.95
C LEU A 141 -7.11 1.22 -1.29
N ASP A 142 -7.48 0.51 -0.24
CA ASP A 142 -6.72 -0.62 0.28
C ASP A 142 -7.51 -1.92 0.12
N CYS A 143 -7.08 -2.74 -0.85
CA CYS A 143 -7.58 -4.07 -1.12
C CYS A 143 -6.46 -5.13 -0.99
N SER A 144 -5.40 -4.83 -0.25
CA SER A 144 -4.27 -5.72 -0.04
C SER A 144 -4.64 -7.04 0.66
N ASN A 145 -3.80 -8.06 0.49
CA ASN A 145 -3.96 -9.39 1.10
C ASN A 145 -5.34 -10.01 0.84
N ASN A 146 -5.71 -10.10 -0.44
CA ASN A 146 -6.92 -10.75 -0.90
C ASN A 146 -6.57 -11.85 -1.93
N LYS A 147 -7.57 -12.39 -2.62
CA LYS A 147 -7.41 -13.42 -3.66
C LYS A 147 -7.74 -12.84 -5.05
N LEU A 148 -7.55 -11.54 -5.25
CA LEU A 148 -7.90 -10.87 -6.50
C LEU A 148 -6.95 -11.31 -7.61
N THR A 149 -7.51 -11.74 -8.73
CA THR A 149 -6.77 -12.05 -9.97
C THR A 149 -6.81 -10.90 -10.97
N LYS A 150 -7.80 -10.03 -10.83
CA LYS A 150 -7.98 -8.80 -11.61
C LYS A 150 -8.41 -7.66 -10.69
N LEU A 151 -7.98 -6.45 -11.02
CA LEU A 151 -8.39 -5.24 -10.34
C LEU A 151 -8.58 -4.12 -11.38
N ILE A 152 -9.79 -3.57 -11.44
CA ILE A 152 -10.07 -2.34 -12.19
C ILE A 152 -9.98 -1.19 -11.20
N VAL A 153 -9.02 -0.30 -11.43
CA VAL A 153 -8.78 0.85 -10.55
C VAL A 153 -9.48 2.08 -11.16
N PRO A 154 -10.40 2.74 -10.42
CA PRO A 154 -11.02 3.97 -10.88
C PRO A 154 -10.03 5.13 -11.05
N LYS A 155 -10.31 6.02 -12.00
CA LYS A 155 -9.43 7.18 -12.32
C LYS A 155 -9.23 8.16 -11.16
N SER A 156 -10.13 8.17 -10.19
CA SER A 156 -10.11 9.05 -9.01
C SER A 156 -9.15 8.57 -7.92
N VAL A 157 -8.66 7.33 -7.99
CA VAL A 157 -7.76 6.77 -6.98
C VAL A 157 -6.43 7.51 -7.01
N THR A 158 -6.03 8.03 -5.85
CA THR A 158 -4.73 8.67 -5.62
C THR A 158 -3.81 7.78 -4.76
N PHE A 159 -4.38 6.99 -3.85
CA PHE A 159 -3.66 6.03 -3.02
C PHE A 159 -4.14 4.61 -3.28
N LEU A 160 -3.24 3.75 -3.77
CA LEU A 160 -3.54 2.37 -4.10
C LEU A 160 -2.63 1.38 -3.35
N TYR A 161 -3.24 0.59 -2.46
CA TYR A 161 -2.63 -0.58 -1.85
C TYR A 161 -3.34 -1.84 -2.35
N CYS A 162 -2.66 -2.61 -3.20
CA CYS A 162 -3.18 -3.87 -3.76
C CYS A 162 -2.18 -5.03 -3.61
N TYR A 163 -1.21 -4.88 -2.70
CA TYR A 163 -0.19 -5.89 -2.46
C TYR A 163 -0.75 -7.21 -1.90
N GLY A 164 -0.03 -8.32 -2.10
CA GLY A 164 -0.45 -9.62 -1.56
C GLY A 164 -1.73 -10.17 -2.21
N ASN A 165 -1.89 -9.92 -3.51
CA ASN A 165 -2.96 -10.48 -4.32
C ASN A 165 -2.37 -11.47 -5.36
N GLN A 166 -3.18 -11.89 -6.32
CA GLN A 166 -2.79 -12.80 -7.41
C GLN A 166 -2.88 -12.09 -8.77
N LEU A 167 -2.66 -10.77 -8.81
CA LEU A 167 -2.79 -9.97 -10.02
C LEU A 167 -1.69 -10.34 -11.02
N THR A 168 -2.08 -10.61 -12.27
CA THR A 168 -1.15 -10.85 -13.38
C THR A 168 -0.94 -9.61 -14.25
N GLU A 169 -1.90 -8.70 -14.20
CA GLU A 169 -1.93 -7.41 -14.90
C GLU A 169 -2.46 -6.35 -13.95
N LEU A 170 -1.99 -5.12 -14.10
CA LEU A 170 -2.49 -3.96 -13.37
C LEU A 170 -2.36 -2.71 -14.25
N THR A 171 -3.51 -2.12 -14.59
CA THR A 171 -3.55 -0.78 -15.18
C THR A 171 -3.70 0.24 -14.08
N VAL A 172 -2.71 1.10 -13.93
CA VAL A 172 -2.68 2.15 -12.90
C VAL A 172 -3.14 3.47 -13.54
N PRO A 173 -4.16 4.15 -13.00
CA PRO A 173 -4.60 5.44 -13.51
C PRO A 173 -3.60 6.56 -13.23
N ASP A 174 -3.59 7.58 -14.10
CA ASP A 174 -2.66 8.73 -14.00
C ASP A 174 -2.77 9.51 -12.69
N GLY A 175 -3.91 9.46 -11.98
CA GLY A 175 -4.11 10.15 -10.70
C GLY A 175 -3.37 9.52 -9.51
N VAL A 176 -2.82 8.31 -9.66
CA VAL A 176 -2.16 7.60 -8.56
C VAL A 176 -0.82 8.25 -8.24
N THR A 177 -0.65 8.66 -6.98
CA THR A 177 0.62 9.20 -6.46
C THR A 177 1.34 8.20 -5.57
N PHE A 178 0.60 7.33 -4.89
CA PHE A 178 1.13 6.25 -4.07
C PHE A 178 0.66 4.89 -4.58
N LEU A 179 1.60 4.04 -4.99
CA LEU A 179 1.33 2.70 -5.49
C LEU A 179 2.12 1.64 -4.72
N ASN A 180 1.40 0.76 -4.02
CA ASN A 180 1.95 -0.48 -3.50
C ASN A 180 1.22 -1.68 -4.11
N CYS A 181 1.92 -2.36 -5.03
CA CYS A 181 1.46 -3.56 -5.73
C CYS A 181 2.39 -4.76 -5.49
N CYS A 182 3.17 -4.74 -4.40
CA CYS A 182 4.13 -5.78 -4.11
C CYS A 182 3.46 -7.16 -3.88
N ARG A 183 4.22 -8.25 -4.01
CA ARG A 183 3.71 -9.61 -3.78
C ARG A 183 2.49 -9.94 -4.66
N ASN A 184 2.65 -9.75 -5.96
CA ASN A 184 1.67 -10.15 -6.98
C ASN A 184 2.37 -11.05 -8.02
N HIS A 185 1.77 -11.21 -9.21
CA HIS A 185 2.33 -11.96 -10.32
C HIS A 185 2.49 -11.10 -11.58
N LEU A 186 2.68 -9.79 -11.40
CA LEU A 186 2.82 -8.84 -12.50
C LEU A 186 4.07 -9.16 -13.31
N THR A 187 3.92 -9.18 -14.63
CA THR A 187 5.03 -9.36 -15.59
C THR A 187 5.41 -8.06 -16.28
N ILE A 188 4.46 -7.14 -16.38
CA ILE A 188 4.61 -5.80 -16.93
C ILE A 188 3.95 -4.85 -15.94
N LEU A 189 4.58 -3.70 -15.72
CA LEU A 189 4.00 -2.60 -14.96
C LEU A 189 4.32 -1.29 -15.69
N ILE A 190 3.28 -0.60 -16.13
CA ILE A 190 3.38 0.77 -16.64
C ILE A 190 3.15 1.69 -15.45
N VAL A 191 4.15 2.50 -15.13
CA VAL A 191 4.11 3.44 -14.01
C VAL A 191 3.68 4.81 -14.52
N PRO A 192 2.56 5.38 -14.05
CA PRO A 192 2.14 6.72 -14.46
C PRO A 192 3.06 7.82 -13.92
N ASP A 193 3.09 8.95 -14.61
CA ASP A 193 4.02 10.06 -14.35
C ASP A 193 3.89 10.68 -12.94
N ASN A 194 2.69 10.63 -12.36
CA ASN A 194 2.41 11.25 -11.06
C ASN A 194 2.80 10.37 -9.85
N VAL A 195 3.24 9.12 -10.08
CA VAL A 195 3.65 8.24 -8.98
C VAL A 195 4.92 8.78 -8.34
N THR A 196 4.87 9.07 -7.04
CA THR A 196 6.03 9.51 -6.26
C THR A 196 6.61 8.39 -5.39
N ASN A 197 5.76 7.43 -5.01
CA ASN A 197 6.12 6.31 -4.15
C ASN A 197 5.64 4.99 -4.79
N LEU A 198 6.60 4.14 -5.14
CA LEU A 198 6.35 2.86 -5.80
C LEU A 198 7.00 1.70 -5.03
N ASP A 199 6.17 0.76 -4.59
CA ASP A 199 6.60 -0.58 -4.23
C ASP A 199 5.95 -1.61 -5.17
N CYS A 200 6.78 -2.22 -6.01
CA CYS A 200 6.42 -3.31 -6.92
C CYS A 200 7.25 -4.57 -6.66
N SER A 201 7.85 -4.69 -5.47
CA SER A 201 8.68 -5.84 -5.11
C SER A 201 7.93 -7.17 -5.11
N PHE A 202 8.66 -8.28 -5.19
CA PHE A 202 8.06 -9.63 -5.19
C PHE A 202 7.03 -9.82 -6.31
N ASN A 203 7.41 -9.48 -7.53
CA ASN A 203 6.63 -9.70 -8.74
C ASN A 203 7.46 -10.53 -9.74
N LYS A 204 7.06 -10.54 -11.01
CA LYS A 204 7.75 -11.22 -12.11
C LYS A 204 8.11 -10.24 -13.23
N ILE A 205 8.27 -8.95 -12.91
CA ILE A 205 8.51 -7.88 -13.86
C ILE A 205 9.90 -8.07 -14.49
N THR A 206 9.99 -7.96 -15.82
CA THR A 206 11.25 -8.13 -16.57
C THR A 206 11.88 -6.81 -17.00
N GLU A 207 11.06 -5.79 -17.20
CA GLU A 207 11.49 -4.45 -17.58
C GLU A 207 10.70 -3.43 -16.77
N LEU A 208 11.38 -2.43 -16.21
CA LEU A 208 10.74 -1.36 -15.46
C LEU A 208 11.34 -0.02 -15.87
N ILE A 209 10.45 0.88 -16.28
CA ILE A 209 10.76 2.28 -16.57
C ILE A 209 9.99 3.11 -15.56
N VAL A 210 10.69 3.96 -14.83
CA VAL A 210 10.08 4.96 -13.94
C VAL A 210 10.42 6.37 -14.41
N THR A 211 9.53 7.30 -14.15
CA THR A 211 9.65 8.70 -14.55
C THR A 211 10.26 9.57 -13.45
N ASP A 212 10.57 10.84 -13.76
CA ASP A 212 11.12 11.85 -12.84
C ASP A 212 10.31 12.08 -11.57
N GLY A 213 9.01 11.70 -11.55
CA GLY A 213 8.17 11.85 -10.37
C GLY A 213 8.52 10.89 -9.22
N VAL A 214 9.12 9.73 -9.52
CA VAL A 214 9.34 8.67 -8.53
C VAL A 214 10.52 9.03 -7.64
N ASN A 215 10.26 9.32 -6.36
CA ASN A 215 11.29 9.62 -5.36
C ASN A 215 11.68 8.37 -4.56
N TYR A 216 10.74 7.46 -4.33
CA TYR A 216 10.92 6.24 -3.56
C TYR A 216 10.54 5.02 -4.41
N LEU A 217 11.53 4.17 -4.70
CA LEU A 217 11.36 2.99 -5.54
C LEU A 217 11.87 1.72 -4.85
N VAL A 218 10.97 0.77 -4.67
CA VAL A 218 11.28 -0.60 -4.23
C VAL A 218 10.79 -1.58 -5.29
N CYS A 219 11.74 -2.24 -5.96
CA CYS A 219 11.48 -3.17 -7.07
C CYS A 219 12.26 -4.50 -6.92
N SER A 220 12.68 -4.80 -5.69
CA SER A 220 13.44 -6.03 -5.37
C SER A 220 12.62 -7.30 -5.60
N PHE A 221 13.28 -8.44 -5.75
CA PHE A 221 12.62 -9.73 -5.99
C PHE A 221 11.71 -9.72 -7.21
N ASN A 222 12.26 -9.31 -8.34
CA ASN A 222 11.61 -9.36 -9.64
C ASN A 222 12.46 -10.20 -10.61
N LYS A 223 12.19 -10.10 -11.91
CA LYS A 223 12.98 -10.72 -12.96
C LYS A 223 13.61 -9.67 -13.86
N LEU A 224 13.88 -8.47 -13.31
CA LEU A 224 14.31 -7.33 -14.11
C LEU A 224 15.63 -7.65 -14.80
N THR A 225 15.64 -7.58 -16.13
CA THR A 225 16.86 -7.55 -16.96
C THR A 225 17.21 -6.12 -17.35
N GLU A 226 16.22 -5.23 -17.33
CA GLU A 226 16.40 -3.80 -17.56
C GLU A 226 15.61 -2.98 -16.53
N LEU A 227 16.26 -1.95 -16.00
CA LEU A 227 15.69 -0.98 -15.08
C LEU A 227 16.16 0.41 -15.50
N ILE A 228 15.24 1.23 -15.99
CA ILE A 228 15.48 2.64 -16.31
C ILE A 228 14.90 3.47 -15.19
N VAL A 229 15.77 4.20 -14.51
CA VAL A 229 15.39 5.18 -13.48
C VAL A 229 15.84 6.58 -13.91
N THR A 230 15.32 7.60 -13.27
CA THR A 230 15.66 8.99 -13.55
C THR A 230 16.30 9.66 -12.34
N ASN A 231 16.69 10.93 -12.48
CA ASN A 231 17.38 11.68 -11.42
C ASN A 231 16.50 11.96 -10.19
N GLY A 232 15.18 11.81 -10.30
CA GLY A 232 14.22 12.03 -9.21
C GLY A 232 14.27 10.98 -8.09
N VAL A 233 14.82 9.79 -8.36
CA VAL A 233 14.85 8.71 -7.35
C VAL A 233 15.85 9.05 -6.25
N ASP A 234 15.34 9.32 -5.05
CA ASP A 234 16.12 9.55 -3.83
C ASP A 234 16.46 8.23 -3.10
N TYR A 235 15.56 7.25 -3.19
CA TYR A 235 15.67 5.96 -2.50
C TYR A 235 15.34 4.81 -3.44
N LEU A 236 16.30 3.90 -3.63
CA LEU A 236 16.19 2.75 -4.53
C LEU A 236 16.56 1.44 -3.83
N VAL A 237 15.69 0.44 -3.94
CA VAL A 237 15.93 -0.93 -3.46
C VAL A 237 15.53 -1.93 -4.54
N CYS A 238 16.52 -2.52 -5.22
CA CYS A 238 16.32 -3.35 -6.43
C CYS A 238 17.05 -4.70 -6.41
N TYR A 239 17.43 -5.22 -5.25
CA TYR A 239 18.17 -6.48 -5.14
C TYR A 239 17.31 -7.70 -5.54
N ASP A 240 17.95 -8.86 -5.76
CA ASP A 240 17.29 -10.09 -6.21
C ASP A 240 16.49 -9.92 -7.52
N ASN A 241 17.19 -9.39 -8.52
CA ASN A 241 16.76 -9.29 -9.92
C ASN A 241 17.75 -10.00 -10.85
N LEU A 242 17.45 -10.04 -12.15
CA LEU A 242 18.30 -10.65 -13.19
C LEU A 242 19.15 -9.61 -13.94
N LEU A 243 19.40 -8.46 -13.31
CA LEU A 243 20.23 -7.40 -13.88
C LEU A 243 21.65 -7.94 -14.10
N GLU A 244 22.22 -7.67 -15.27
CA GLU A 244 23.47 -8.30 -15.69
C GLU A 244 24.58 -8.11 -14.66
N ASP A 245 25.22 -9.24 -14.32
CA ASP A 245 26.41 -9.24 -13.51
C ASP A 245 27.61 -8.74 -14.30
N LEU A 246 27.78 -7.44 -14.34
CA LEU A 246 28.84 -6.86 -15.14
C LEU A 246 30.21 -6.94 -14.43
N SER A 247 30.31 -7.38 -13.17
CA SER A 247 31.57 -7.34 -12.38
C SER A 247 32.70 -8.19 -12.98
N LYS A 248 32.36 -9.03 -13.97
CA LYS A 248 33.27 -9.93 -14.69
C LYS A 248 33.89 -9.32 -15.94
N TYR A 249 33.43 -8.17 -16.42
CA TYR A 249 33.99 -7.53 -17.60
C TYR A 249 35.18 -6.64 -17.21
N SER A 250 36.38 -6.99 -17.68
CA SER A 250 37.62 -6.23 -17.47
C SER A 250 37.92 -5.24 -18.61
N GLU A 251 37.23 -5.34 -19.75
CA GLU A 251 37.40 -4.47 -20.91
C GLU A 251 36.05 -4.11 -21.54
N LEU A 252 35.99 -2.90 -22.10
CA LEU A 252 34.81 -2.29 -22.71
C LEU A 252 34.46 -2.88 -24.07
N THR A 253 33.90 -4.08 -24.07
CA THR A 253 33.09 -4.56 -25.18
C THR A 253 31.65 -4.10 -24.96
N LYS A 254 31.08 -3.44 -25.98
CA LYS A 254 29.74 -2.81 -25.98
C LYS A 254 28.70 -3.73 -25.31
N PRO A 255 28.26 -3.47 -24.06
CA PRO A 255 27.41 -4.41 -23.35
C PRO A 255 26.00 -4.40 -23.94
N LYS A 256 25.41 -5.59 -24.06
CA LYS A 256 23.97 -5.75 -24.32
C LYS A 256 23.22 -5.72 -22.99
N VAL A 257 22.91 -4.49 -22.58
CA VAL A 257 21.80 -4.06 -21.68
C VAL A 257 21.95 -4.34 -20.19
N VAL A 258 22.59 -3.38 -19.51
CA VAL A 258 22.05 -2.71 -18.32
C VAL A 258 21.77 -1.28 -18.75
N SER A 259 20.52 -0.86 -18.93
CA SER A 259 20.22 0.54 -19.28
C SER A 259 20.13 1.44 -18.05
N LEU A 260 21.23 1.48 -17.28
CA LEU A 260 21.69 2.74 -16.67
C LEU A 260 22.38 3.63 -17.73
N TYR A 261 22.52 3.14 -18.97
CA TYR A 261 23.22 3.78 -20.08
C TYR A 261 22.60 5.13 -20.50
N ALA A 262 21.28 5.28 -20.45
CA ALA A 262 20.62 6.56 -20.74
C ALA A 262 20.96 7.64 -19.70
N MET A 263 21.09 7.26 -18.43
CA MET A 263 21.47 8.17 -17.34
C MET A 263 22.94 8.57 -17.43
N CYS A 264 23.84 7.63 -17.74
CA CYS A 264 25.26 7.92 -17.89
C CYS A 264 25.57 8.87 -19.06
N TYR A 265 24.72 8.95 -20.07
CA TYR A 265 24.92 9.86 -21.22
C TYR A 265 24.58 11.33 -20.88
N GLU A 266 23.72 11.58 -19.88
CA GLU A 266 23.34 12.92 -19.41
C GLU A 266 24.08 13.37 -18.13
N ILE A 267 24.77 12.44 -17.45
CA ILE A 267 25.67 12.73 -16.32
C ILE A 267 26.98 13.30 -16.87
N VAL A 268 26.96 14.60 -17.17
CA VAL A 268 28.12 15.36 -17.66
C VAL A 268 28.94 16.01 -16.54
N ASN A 269 28.43 16.03 -15.29
CA ASN A 269 29.15 16.46 -14.09
C ASN A 269 28.42 16.04 -12.79
N GLU A 270 29.06 16.31 -11.64
CA GLU A 270 28.61 15.99 -10.27
C GLU A 270 27.19 16.46 -9.91
N ASN A 271 26.69 17.53 -10.54
CA ASN A 271 25.37 18.09 -10.25
C ASN A 271 24.22 17.31 -10.90
N ASN A 272 24.52 16.42 -11.85
CA ASN A 272 23.53 15.60 -12.56
C ASN A 272 23.48 14.14 -12.04
N ILE A 273 24.20 13.83 -10.96
CA ILE A 273 24.16 12.50 -10.34
C ILE A 273 22.82 12.35 -9.58
N PRO A 274 22.02 11.29 -9.86
CA PRO A 274 20.79 11.02 -9.11
C PRO A 274 21.06 10.96 -7.61
N LYS A 275 20.17 11.54 -6.81
CA LYS A 275 20.33 11.63 -5.36
C LYS A 275 20.39 10.26 -4.68
N CYS A 276 19.82 9.20 -5.25
CA CYS A 276 20.01 7.84 -4.73
C CYS A 276 21.49 7.39 -4.68
N PHE A 277 22.38 8.02 -5.45
CA PHE A 277 23.83 7.78 -5.43
C PHE A 277 24.61 8.78 -4.56
N SER A 278 23.95 9.75 -3.92
CA SER A 278 24.59 10.79 -3.09
C SER A 278 25.31 10.25 -1.84
N LYS A 279 25.08 8.99 -1.46
CA LYS A 279 25.72 8.29 -0.33
C LYS A 279 26.89 7.39 -0.73
N VAL A 280 27.32 7.43 -2.00
CA VAL A 280 28.50 6.69 -2.46
C VAL A 280 29.75 7.52 -2.15
N ASP A 281 30.30 7.32 -0.94
CA ASP A 281 31.29 8.22 -0.33
C ASP A 281 32.71 8.15 -0.90
N LYS A 282 33.07 7.17 -1.75
CA LYS A 282 34.44 7.12 -2.25
C LYS A 282 34.62 6.32 -3.51
N VAL A 283 35.58 6.79 -4.29
CA VAL A 283 36.06 6.14 -5.50
C VAL A 283 37.55 5.96 -5.36
N THR A 284 38.01 4.71 -5.32
CA THR A 284 39.43 4.42 -5.16
C THR A 284 39.90 3.47 -6.24
N CYS A 285 41.12 3.69 -6.75
CA CYS A 285 41.84 2.78 -7.62
C CYS A 285 42.62 1.79 -6.77
N ASP A 286 42.44 0.48 -6.98
CA ASP A 286 43.14 -0.55 -6.19
C ASP A 286 44.67 -0.53 -6.37
N GLU A 287 45.18 0.11 -7.43
CA GLU A 287 46.63 0.18 -7.71
C GLU A 287 47.26 1.56 -7.45
N CYS A 288 46.46 2.63 -7.42
CA CYS A 288 46.95 3.98 -7.12
C CYS A 288 46.52 4.36 -5.71
N ARG A 289 47.41 4.17 -4.74
CA ARG A 289 47.25 4.59 -3.33
C ARG A 289 46.78 6.05 -3.22
N ASP A 290 45.46 6.24 -3.15
CA ASP A 290 44.73 7.47 -2.78
C ASP A 290 44.75 8.69 -3.72
N TYR A 291 44.86 8.55 -5.06
CA TYR A 291 44.66 9.70 -5.96
C TYR A 291 43.26 9.75 -6.60
N VAL A 292 42.55 10.86 -6.36
CA VAL A 292 41.25 11.20 -6.96
C VAL A 292 41.48 11.79 -8.35
N ILE A 293 41.00 11.13 -9.42
CA ILE A 293 41.03 11.70 -10.78
C ILE A 293 39.64 11.66 -11.42
N LYS A 294 39.27 12.83 -11.96
CA LYS A 294 38.07 13.18 -12.72
C LYS A 294 37.74 12.16 -13.83
N ASP A 295 36.49 11.72 -13.78
CA ASP A 295 35.59 11.29 -14.85
C ASP A 295 36.11 10.50 -16.05
N SER A 296 35.55 9.29 -16.20
CA SER A 296 34.83 8.79 -17.40
C SER A 296 34.39 7.35 -17.09
N VAL A 297 33.11 7.10 -16.79
CA VAL A 297 32.66 5.87 -16.11
C VAL A 297 31.75 5.02 -17.01
N TYR A 298 32.08 3.73 -17.12
CA TYR A 298 31.19 2.65 -17.52
C TYR A 298 30.85 1.82 -16.27
N ILE A 299 29.61 1.36 -16.15
CA ILE A 299 29.07 0.78 -14.91
C ILE A 299 28.81 -0.71 -15.06
N SER A 300 28.95 -1.41 -13.94
CA SER A 300 28.89 -2.85 -13.83
C SER A 300 28.57 -3.36 -12.40
N TYR A 301 27.68 -4.36 -12.17
CA TYR A 301 27.27 -4.83 -10.82
C TYR A 301 27.30 -6.35 -10.60
N LYS A 302 27.46 -6.85 -9.36
CA LYS A 302 27.14 -8.23 -8.90
C LYS A 302 26.61 -8.22 -7.47
N GLY A 303 25.58 -9.01 -7.16
CA GLY A 303 25.05 -9.19 -5.81
C GLY A 303 25.59 -10.42 -5.08
N HIS A 304 25.80 -10.32 -3.76
CA HIS A 304 24.81 -10.68 -2.72
C HIS A 304 25.34 -10.36 -1.32
N HIS A 305 24.42 -9.95 -0.43
CA HIS A 305 24.55 -9.72 1.01
C HIS A 305 25.25 -8.41 1.40
N GLU A 306 24.47 -7.51 1.98
CA GLU A 306 24.88 -6.21 2.54
C GLU A 306 25.36 -5.15 1.52
N GLY A 307 24.39 -4.60 0.77
CA GLY A 307 24.10 -3.15 0.81
C GLY A 307 25.21 -2.12 0.58
N TYR A 308 26.32 -2.43 -0.09
CA TYR A 308 27.32 -1.43 -0.47
C TYR A 308 27.54 -1.39 -1.99
N ILE A 309 27.47 -0.18 -2.56
CA ILE A 309 27.95 0.12 -3.92
C ILE A 309 29.41 0.51 -3.79
N ARG A 310 30.33 -0.35 -4.24
CA ARG A 310 31.77 -0.04 -4.28
C ARG A 310 32.16 0.38 -5.71
N LYS A 311 32.69 1.59 -5.85
CA LYS A 311 33.18 2.16 -7.12
C LYS A 311 34.71 1.97 -7.19
N THR A 312 35.19 1.17 -8.13
CA THR A 312 36.63 1.05 -8.43
C THR A 312 36.90 1.75 -9.76
N ILE A 313 37.74 2.79 -9.76
CA ILE A 313 38.22 3.48 -10.97
C ILE A 313 39.67 3.07 -11.22
N LYS A 314 40.05 2.73 -12.46
CA LYS A 314 41.47 2.72 -12.84
C LYS A 314 41.84 4.03 -13.57
N CYS A 315 42.93 4.63 -13.08
CA CYS A 315 43.51 5.88 -13.56
C CYS A 315 44.08 5.72 -14.99
N LYS A 316 44.00 6.78 -15.79
CA LYS A 316 44.55 6.84 -17.16
C LYS A 316 46.09 6.74 -17.22
N GLU A 317 46.79 6.92 -16.11
CA GLU A 317 48.24 6.72 -16.00
C GLU A 317 48.66 5.26 -15.81
N CYS A 318 47.71 4.32 -15.62
CA CYS A 318 48.00 2.89 -15.51
C CYS A 318 47.91 2.14 -16.85
N PHE A 319 48.07 2.85 -17.97
CA PHE A 319 48.21 2.27 -19.32
C PHE A 319 49.65 1.85 -19.59
#